data_AF-A0A1N7LX46-F1
#
_entry.id   AF-A0A1N7LX46-F1
#
_cell.length_a   1.000
_cell.length_b   1.000
_cell.length_c   1.000
_cell.angle_alpha   90.00
_cell.angle_beta   90.00
_cell.angle_gamma   90.00
#
_symmetry.space_group_name_H-M   'P 1'
#
loop_
_entity.id
_entity.type
_entity.pdbx_description
1 polymer ?
#
loop_
_entity_poly.entity_id
_entity_poly.type
_entity_poly.pdbx_seq_one_letter_code
_entity_poly.pdbx_strand_id
1 'polypeptide(L)'
;MPKNHGRLAHFHGLNALEALTHEYWNMELVKQVEEELEQAFHLLTLHLERVACPCGDNQADLRFYQSLLEMTRHAGEGHTLSPLPLVQEGLEQYFKEKPDSHRCIARLKVNPHDWVEGMETG
;
A
#
# COMPACT_ATOMS: atom_id res chain seq x y z
N MET A 1 -13.36 4.25 19.40
CA MET A 1 -12.66 2.95 19.30
C MET A 1 -11.19 3.24 19.00
N PRO A 2 -10.22 2.54 19.61
CA PRO A 2 -8.82 2.75 19.27
C PRO A 2 -8.64 2.49 17.76
N LYS A 3 -8.08 3.46 17.04
CA LYS A 3 -7.78 3.32 15.61
C LYS A 3 -6.77 2.17 15.47
N ASN A 4 -7.13 1.11 14.75
CA ASN A 4 -6.19 0.03 14.45
C ASN A 4 -5.21 0.54 13.38
N HIS A 5 -4.04 0.98 13.82
CA HIS A 5 -3.02 1.57 12.94
C HIS A 5 -2.54 0.60 11.85
N GLY A 6 -2.39 -0.71 12.15
CA GLY A 6 -2.01 -1.70 11.13
C GLY A 6 -3.06 -1.80 10.01
N ARG A 7 -4.36 -1.86 10.37
CA ARG A 7 -5.42 -1.84 9.35
C ARG A 7 -5.43 -0.54 8.53
N LEU A 8 -5.23 0.61 9.18
CA LEU A 8 -5.19 1.88 8.47
C LEU A 8 -3.96 1.95 7.55
N ALA A 9 -2.81 1.43 7.95
CA ALA A 9 -1.62 1.38 7.11
C ALA A 9 -1.89 0.65 5.79
N HIS A 10 -2.51 -0.52 5.86
CA HIS A 10 -2.88 -1.26 4.66
C HIS A 10 -3.98 -0.60 3.83
N PHE A 11 -4.90 0.12 4.47
CA PHE A 11 -5.92 0.88 3.74
C PHE A 11 -5.28 1.97 2.88
N HIS A 12 -4.30 2.70 3.42
CA HIS A 12 -3.52 3.66 2.63
C HIS A 12 -2.71 2.97 1.51
N GLY A 13 -2.13 1.80 1.79
CA GLY A 13 -1.49 0.98 0.74
C GLY A 13 -2.44 0.57 -0.39
N LEU A 14 -3.71 0.27 -0.09
CA LEU A 14 -4.73 -0.03 -1.09
C LEU A 14 -5.17 1.21 -1.86
N ASN A 15 -5.31 2.37 -1.20
CA ASN A 15 -5.62 3.63 -1.89
C ASN A 15 -4.52 4.01 -2.90
N ALA A 16 -3.25 3.79 -2.54
CA ALA A 16 -2.13 3.98 -3.46
C ALA A 16 -2.25 3.05 -4.68
N LEU A 17 -2.59 1.79 -4.46
CA LEU A 17 -2.77 0.81 -5.54
C LEU A 17 -3.98 1.18 -6.42
N GLU A 18 -5.11 1.53 -5.82
CA GLU A 18 -6.31 2.00 -6.52
C GLU A 18 -5.99 3.19 -7.42
N ALA A 19 -5.28 4.19 -6.90
CA ALA A 19 -4.85 5.35 -7.65
C ALA A 19 -3.99 4.97 -8.88
N LEU A 20 -3.12 3.97 -8.74
CA LEU A 20 -2.25 3.47 -9.81
C LEU A 20 -2.98 2.65 -10.88
N THR A 21 -4.13 2.04 -10.55
CA THR A 21 -4.93 1.24 -11.49
C THR A 21 -5.75 2.10 -12.47
N HIS A 22 -5.91 3.41 -12.23
CA HIS A 22 -6.66 4.29 -13.13
C HIS A 22 -5.86 4.69 -14.40
N GLU A 23 -6.58 4.92 -15.51
CA GLU A 23 -6.03 5.00 -16.88
C GLU A 23 -5.05 6.16 -17.17
N TYR A 24 -4.88 7.15 -16.28
CA TYR A 24 -4.07 8.34 -16.54
C TYR A 24 -3.09 8.66 -15.42
N TRP A 25 -1.81 8.44 -15.67
CA TRP A 25 -0.73 8.83 -14.75
C TRP A 25 -0.18 10.21 -15.07
N ASN A 26 -0.01 11.01 -14.02
CA ASN A 26 0.56 12.35 -14.08
C ASN A 26 1.31 12.66 -12.77
N MET A 27 1.93 13.84 -12.68
CA MET A 27 2.69 14.20 -11.47
C MET A 27 1.80 14.50 -10.25
N GLU A 28 0.51 14.72 -10.42
CA GLU A 28 -0.45 14.83 -9.31
C GLU A 28 -0.70 13.45 -8.70
N LEU A 29 -0.84 12.41 -9.52
CA LEU A 29 -0.90 11.02 -9.07
C LEU A 29 0.36 10.63 -8.30
N VAL A 30 1.56 11.02 -8.75
CA VAL A 30 2.81 10.74 -8.01
C VAL A 30 2.73 11.28 -6.59
N LYS A 31 2.24 12.51 -6.41
CA LYS A 31 2.06 13.11 -5.08
C LYS A 31 1.02 12.37 -4.26
N GLN A 32 -0.11 12.01 -4.85
CA GLN A 32 -1.15 11.24 -4.17
C GLN A 32 -0.61 9.89 -3.68
N VAL A 33 0.11 9.16 -4.53
CA VAL A 33 0.74 7.87 -4.18
C VAL A 33 1.80 8.06 -3.09
N GLU A 34 2.58 9.14 -3.14
CA GLU A 34 3.57 9.44 -2.10
C GLU A 34 2.90 9.66 -0.74
N GLU A 35 1.85 10.49 -0.70
CA GLU A 35 1.10 10.78 0.52
C GLU A 35 0.49 9.50 1.13
N GLU A 36 -0.12 8.65 0.31
CA GLU A 36 -0.69 7.37 0.75
C GLU A 36 0.40 6.42 1.29
N LEU A 37 1.53 6.28 0.61
CA LEU A 37 2.64 5.44 1.06
C LEU A 37 3.31 5.97 2.33
N GLU A 38 3.40 7.30 2.49
CA GLU A 38 3.92 7.92 3.70
C GLU A 38 3.01 7.63 4.91
N GLN A 39 1.69 7.74 4.73
CA GLN A 39 0.73 7.36 5.77
C GLN A 39 0.82 5.87 6.10
N ALA A 40 0.92 5.00 5.08
CA ALA A 40 1.07 3.57 5.29
C ALA A 40 2.31 3.23 6.13
N PHE A 41 3.46 3.78 5.75
CA PHE A 41 4.73 3.60 6.47
C PHE A 41 4.65 4.12 7.91
N HIS A 42 4.14 5.35 8.11
CA HIS A 42 4.03 5.96 9.42
C HIS A 42 3.13 5.15 10.36
N LEU A 43 1.95 4.77 9.88
CA LEU A 43 0.97 4.02 10.68
C LEU A 43 1.47 2.62 11.03
N LEU A 44 2.14 1.94 10.10
CA LEU A 44 2.71 0.63 10.36
C LEU A 44 3.89 0.71 11.35
N THR A 45 4.72 1.75 11.26
CA THR A 45 5.76 2.05 12.25
C THR A 45 5.15 2.14 13.65
N LEU A 46 4.14 3.01 13.82
CA LEU A 46 3.44 3.19 15.09
C LEU A 46 2.75 1.91 15.57
N HIS A 47 2.30 1.04 14.67
CA HIS A 47 1.69 -0.23 15.02
C HIS A 47 2.73 -1.17 15.65
N LEU A 48 3.86 -1.37 14.95
CA LEU A 48 4.91 -2.31 15.34
C LEU A 48 5.74 -1.86 16.54
N GLU A 49 5.89 -0.55 16.75
CA GLU A 49 6.56 0.00 17.95
C GLU A 49 5.78 -0.25 19.24
N ARG A 50 4.44 -0.29 19.16
CA ARG A 50 3.59 -0.46 20.34
C ARG A 50 3.49 -1.92 20.75
N VAL A 51 3.41 -2.83 19.78
CA VAL A 51 3.13 -4.25 20.01
C VAL A 51 3.47 -5.06 18.77
N ALA A 52 3.94 -6.29 18.97
CA ALA A 52 4.05 -7.26 17.88
C ALA A 52 2.66 -7.52 17.26
N CYS A 53 2.50 -7.34 15.95
CA CYS A 53 1.21 -7.53 15.28
C CYS A 53 0.77 -9.00 15.39
N PRO A 54 -0.40 -9.28 16.00
CA PRO A 54 -0.96 -10.64 16.07
C PRO A 54 -1.49 -11.14 14.71
N CYS A 55 -1.27 -10.36 13.67
CA CYS A 55 -1.79 -10.49 12.31
C CYS A 55 -0.71 -10.96 11.33
N GLY A 56 0.57 -10.73 11.66
CA GLY A 56 1.72 -11.15 10.85
C GLY A 56 2.62 -10.01 10.36
N ASP A 57 2.17 -8.75 10.47
CA ASP A 57 3.02 -7.60 10.14
C ASP A 57 4.30 -7.59 10.97
N ASN A 58 5.40 -7.30 10.28
CA ASN A 58 6.73 -7.30 10.85
C ASN A 58 7.63 -6.25 10.18
N GLN A 59 8.91 -6.24 10.55
CA GLN A 59 9.87 -5.26 10.03
C GLN A 59 10.11 -5.36 8.52
N ALA A 60 9.85 -6.52 7.88
CA ALA A 60 9.93 -6.64 6.43
C ALA A 60 8.79 -5.87 5.74
N ASP A 61 7.59 -5.87 6.32
CA ASP A 61 6.46 -5.08 5.83
C ASP A 61 6.73 -3.58 5.91
N LEU A 62 7.40 -3.17 6.99
CA LEU A 62 7.81 -1.78 7.14
C LEU A 62 8.82 -1.36 6.07
N ARG A 63 9.84 -2.20 5.83
CA ARG A 63 10.83 -1.96 4.77
C ARG A 63 10.21 -1.98 3.37
N PHE A 64 9.18 -2.80 3.17
CA PHE A 64 8.43 -2.82 1.91
C PHE A 64 7.78 -1.46 1.63
N TYR A 65 6.97 -0.93 2.56
CA TYR A 65 6.34 0.39 2.38
C TYR A 65 7.38 1.51 2.24
N GLN A 66 8.48 1.43 2.99
CA GLN A 66 9.59 2.37 2.86
C GLN A 66 10.19 2.36 1.44
N SER A 67 10.46 1.18 0.89
CA SER A 67 11.04 1.04 -0.45
C SER A 67 10.12 1.61 -1.54
N LEU A 68 8.81 1.39 -1.42
CA LEU A 68 7.84 1.98 -2.34
C LEU A 68 7.81 3.50 -2.24
N LEU A 69 7.83 4.04 -1.01
CA LEU A 69 7.85 5.48 -0.77
C LEU A 69 9.11 6.14 -1.37
N GLU A 70 10.27 5.51 -1.22
CA GLU A 70 11.53 6.00 -1.82
C GLU A 70 11.47 6.00 -3.35
N MET A 71 10.90 4.97 -3.97
CA MET A 71 10.71 4.92 -5.43
C MET A 71 9.76 6.03 -5.92
N THR A 72 8.65 6.27 -5.22
CA THR A 72 7.70 7.33 -5.59
C THR A 72 8.30 8.71 -5.38
N ARG A 73 9.11 8.93 -4.34
CA ARG A 73 9.84 10.19 -4.14
C ARG A 73 10.83 10.46 -5.27
N HIS A 74 11.57 9.45 -5.71
CA HIS A 74 12.45 9.58 -6.87
C HIS A 74 11.68 9.89 -8.16
N ALA A 75 10.47 9.34 -8.33
CA ALA A 75 9.57 9.71 -9.42
C ALA A 75 9.22 11.21 -9.37
N GLY A 76 8.86 11.70 -8.18
CA GLY A 76 8.53 13.10 -7.90
C GLY A 76 9.68 14.06 -8.20
N GLU A 77 10.84 13.81 -7.60
CA GLU A 77 12.06 14.61 -7.77
C GLU A 77 12.55 14.61 -9.22
N GLY A 78 12.56 13.44 -9.85
CA GLY A 78 12.98 13.24 -11.23
C GLY A 78 11.96 13.72 -12.27
N HIS A 79 10.77 14.17 -11.85
CA HIS A 79 9.67 14.56 -12.75
C HIS A 79 9.37 13.46 -13.78
N THR A 80 9.37 12.21 -13.34
CA THR A 80 9.24 11.02 -14.19
C THR A 80 8.19 10.08 -13.62
N LEU A 81 7.45 9.41 -14.50
CA LEU A 81 6.47 8.37 -14.12
C LEU A 81 7.07 6.97 -14.17
N SER A 82 8.34 6.83 -14.60
CA SER A 82 8.97 5.53 -14.83
C SER A 82 9.02 4.58 -13.62
N PRO A 83 9.06 5.04 -12.35
CA PRO A 83 9.03 4.13 -11.20
C PRO A 83 7.63 3.62 -10.85
N LEU A 84 6.55 4.28 -11.29
CA LEU A 84 5.17 3.93 -10.89
C LEU A 84 4.73 2.51 -11.25
N PRO A 85 5.11 1.90 -12.40
CA PRO A 85 4.79 0.50 -12.68
C PRO A 85 5.34 -0.45 -11.62
N LEU A 86 6.57 -0.23 -11.16
CA LEU A 86 7.21 -1.07 -10.14
C LEU A 86 6.53 -0.89 -8.77
N VAL A 87 6.06 0.33 -8.47
CA VAL A 87 5.29 0.59 -7.26
C VAL A 87 3.96 -0.14 -7.30
N GLN A 88 3.25 -0.09 -8.43
CA GLN A 88 2.00 -0.81 -8.64
C GLN A 88 2.20 -2.32 -8.49
N GLU A 89 3.10 -2.92 -9.28
CA GLU A 89 3.41 -4.36 -9.23
C GLU A 89 3.79 -4.80 -7.80
N GLY A 90 4.57 -3.98 -7.09
CA GLY A 90 4.95 -4.23 -5.70
C GLY A 90 3.75 -4.30 -4.76
N LEU A 91 2.81 -3.34 -4.87
CA LEU A 91 1.59 -3.33 -4.07
C LEU A 91 0.66 -4.50 -4.42
N GLU A 92 0.47 -4.80 -5.70
CA GLU A 92 -0.33 -5.93 -6.16
C GLU A 92 0.20 -7.24 -5.58
N GLN A 93 1.50 -7.49 -5.72
CA GLN A 93 2.14 -8.69 -5.20
C GLN A 93 2.04 -8.76 -3.67
N TYR A 94 2.27 -7.64 -2.97
CA TYR A 94 2.16 -7.58 -1.52
C TYR A 94 0.77 -7.99 -1.02
N PHE A 95 -0.30 -7.43 -1.62
CA PHE A 95 -1.66 -7.77 -1.22
C PHE A 95 -2.08 -9.17 -1.65
N LYS A 96 -1.53 -9.69 -2.77
CA LYS A 96 -1.75 -11.06 -3.25
C LYS A 96 -1.10 -12.12 -2.36
N GLU A 97 0.15 -11.91 -1.94
CA GLU A 97 0.92 -12.88 -1.14
C GLU A 97 0.52 -12.94 0.33
N LYS A 98 -0.11 -11.89 0.85
CA LYS A 98 -0.51 -11.85 2.26
C LYS A 98 -1.58 -12.91 2.55
N PRO A 99 -1.38 -13.74 3.60
CA PRO A 99 -2.27 -14.84 3.88
C PRO A 99 -3.65 -14.34 4.31
N ASP A 100 -4.71 -15.09 4.05
CA ASP A 100 -6.08 -14.74 4.46
C ASP A 100 -6.23 -14.66 6.00
N SER A 101 -5.31 -15.29 6.74
CA SER A 101 -5.20 -15.14 8.19
C SER A 101 -4.77 -13.72 8.63
N HIS A 102 -4.27 -12.89 7.72
CA HIS A 102 -3.91 -11.50 7.95
C HIS A 102 -5.17 -10.63 8.09
N ARG A 103 -5.80 -10.69 9.27
CA ARG A 103 -7.11 -10.07 9.55
C ARG A 103 -7.21 -8.58 9.18
N CYS A 104 -6.11 -7.83 9.19
CA CYS A 104 -6.11 -6.44 8.76
C CYS A 104 -6.35 -6.30 7.25
N ILE A 105 -5.72 -7.16 6.44
CA ILE A 105 -5.82 -7.13 4.97
C ILE A 105 -7.07 -7.88 4.50
N ALA A 106 -7.37 -9.04 5.07
CA ALA A 106 -8.57 -9.81 4.72
C ALA A 106 -9.85 -8.99 4.87
N ARG A 107 -9.94 -8.16 5.92
CA ARG A 107 -11.09 -7.25 6.12
C ARG A 107 -11.18 -6.13 5.10
N LEU A 108 -10.06 -5.76 4.46
CA LEU A 108 -10.05 -4.76 3.40
C LEU A 108 -10.45 -5.39 2.07
N LYS A 109 -10.02 -6.63 1.80
CA LYS A 109 -10.43 -7.40 0.62
C LYS A 109 -11.94 -7.71 0.57
N VAL A 110 -12.58 -7.86 1.73
CA VAL A 110 -14.03 -8.17 1.83
C VAL A 110 -14.92 -6.93 1.64
N ASN A 111 -14.37 -5.72 1.79
CA ASN A 111 -15.07 -4.51 1.37
C ASN A 111 -14.66 -4.26 -0.09
N PRO A 112 -15.58 -4.34 -1.06
CA PRO A 112 -15.21 -4.23 -2.46
C PRO A 112 -14.60 -2.85 -2.70
N HIS A 113 -13.32 -2.85 -3.06
CA HIS A 113 -12.80 -1.83 -3.94
C HIS A 113 -13.11 -2.35 -5.35
N ASP A 114 -13.93 -1.63 -6.12
CA ASP A 114 -14.52 -2.06 -7.39
C ASP A 114 -13.47 -2.52 -8.46
N TRP A 115 -12.17 -2.33 -8.23
CA TRP A 115 -11.09 -2.69 -9.16
C TRP A 115 -10.49 -4.10 -8.95
N VAL A 116 -10.78 -4.80 -7.84
CA VAL A 116 -10.18 -6.13 -7.56
C VAL A 116 -10.82 -7.26 -8.39
N GLU A 117 -12.08 -7.10 -8.84
CA GLU A 117 -12.79 -8.14 -9.62
C GLU A 117 -12.18 -8.41 -11.01
N GLY A 118 -11.28 -7.55 -11.50
CA GLY A 118 -10.60 -7.74 -12.79
C GLY A 118 -9.37 -8.66 -12.76
N MET A 119 -8.84 -9.01 -11.58
CA MET A 119 -7.61 -9.82 -11.46
C MET A 119 -7.85 -11.34 -11.47
N GLU A 120 -9.10 -11.80 -11.39
CA GLU A 120 -9.44 -13.24 -11.39
C GLU A 120 -9.79 -13.80 -12.77
N THR A 121 -9.80 -12.96 -13.82
CA THR A 121 -10.05 -13.40 -15.20
C THR A 121 -8.97 -12.90 -16.15
N GLY A 122 -7.80 -13.55 -16.12
CA GLY A 122 -6.71 -13.40 -17.10
C GLY A 122 -5.97 -14.71 -17.30
#